data_AF-A0A927VL73-F1
#
_entry.id   AF-A0A927VL73-F1
#
_cell.length_a   1.000
_cell.length_b   1.000
_cell.length_c   1.000
_cell.angle_alpha   90.00
_cell.angle_beta   90.00
_cell.angle_gamma   90.00
#
_symmetry.space_group_name_H-M   'P 1'
#
loop_
_entity.id
_entity.type
_entity.pdbx_description
1 polymer ?
#
loop_
_entity_poly.entity_id
_entity_poly.type
_entity_poly.pdbx_seq_one_letter_code
_entity_poly.pdbx_strand_id
1 'polypeptide(L)'
;MVWFWHSEHCLIWVTCAEHTKRSMDKMIYVERLLALPEYRSLQKEIEILEADRIYCRHAFSHSLDVCRIAWILFLEDQTQSETEMGAQQFTLSEWKERIYLTGLLHDIGRVAQYQTGEHHGEAGRRVSERLLEEIGCPDSWRAEILFVVALHFGRDGGRMRPKSLGDYICRADHMSRNCFLCGASETCKWNEEEKNKTITE
;
A
#
# COMPACT_ATOMS: atom_id res chain seq x y z
N MET A 1 8.47 61.16 -23.67
CA MET A 1 7.72 60.71 -24.86
C MET A 1 8.76 60.36 -25.91
N VAL A 2 8.91 59.16 -26.44
CA VAL A 2 8.10 57.93 -26.48
C VAL A 2 9.14 56.80 -26.49
N TRP A 3 9.04 55.82 -25.60
CA TRP A 3 9.83 54.60 -25.72
C TRP A 3 8.92 53.52 -26.31
N PHE A 4 9.23 53.12 -27.53
CA PHE A 4 8.55 52.03 -28.23
C PHE A 4 9.02 50.69 -27.65
N TRP A 5 8.03 49.88 -27.26
CA TRP A 5 8.14 48.46 -26.97
C TRP A 5 8.70 47.70 -28.17
N HIS A 6 9.75 46.91 -28.01
CA HIS A 6 10.07 45.79 -28.90
C HIS A 6 10.22 44.52 -28.08
N SER A 7 9.35 43.56 -28.37
CA SER A 7 9.27 42.22 -27.82
C SER A 7 10.44 41.37 -28.33
N GLU A 8 11.29 40.87 -27.44
CA GLU A 8 12.22 39.82 -27.79
C GLU A 8 11.53 38.46 -27.73
N HIS A 9 11.51 37.82 -28.89
CA HIS A 9 10.96 36.51 -29.13
C HIS A 9 11.80 35.43 -28.45
N CYS A 10 11.11 34.60 -27.69
CA CYS A 10 11.56 33.32 -27.16
C CYS A 10 12.08 32.42 -28.30
N LEU A 11 13.38 32.12 -28.28
CA LEU A 11 14.01 31.07 -29.08
C LEU A 11 15.00 30.29 -28.21
N ILE A 12 14.48 29.58 -27.21
CA ILE A 12 15.19 28.43 -26.65
C ILE A 12 14.74 27.21 -27.43
N TRP A 13 15.61 26.78 -28.33
CA TRP A 13 15.51 25.52 -29.05
C TRP A 13 15.60 24.38 -28.04
N VAL A 14 14.45 23.90 -27.56
CA VAL A 14 14.36 22.60 -26.89
C VAL A 14 14.57 21.56 -27.99
N THR A 15 15.81 21.10 -28.11
CA THR A 15 16.16 20.02 -29.03
C THR A 15 15.40 18.77 -28.63
N CYS A 16 14.64 18.27 -29.60
CA CYS A 16 14.18 16.90 -29.77
C CYS A 16 13.77 16.18 -28.49
N ALA A 17 12.46 16.14 -28.27
CA ALA A 17 11.82 15.16 -27.44
C ALA A 17 12.18 13.74 -27.94
N GLU A 18 13.26 13.19 -27.42
CA GLU A 18 13.33 11.76 -27.15
C GLU A 18 12.26 11.47 -26.10
N HIS A 19 11.02 11.35 -26.58
CA HIS A 19 10.02 10.53 -25.93
C HIS A 19 10.57 9.10 -25.93
N THR A 20 11.50 8.83 -25.03
CA THR A 20 11.57 7.52 -24.43
C THR A 20 10.16 7.26 -23.97
N LYS A 21 9.50 6.27 -24.57
CA LYS A 21 8.38 5.60 -23.90
C LYS A 21 8.93 5.26 -22.54
N ARG A 22 8.61 6.08 -21.52
CA ARG A 22 8.85 5.75 -20.13
C ARG A 22 8.05 4.48 -19.95
N SER A 23 8.74 3.34 -20.11
CA SER A 23 8.22 2.02 -19.79
C SER A 23 7.65 2.21 -18.40
N MET A 24 6.32 2.24 -18.29
CA MET A 24 5.69 2.35 -17.00
C MET A 24 6.16 1.10 -16.27
N ASP A 25 7.06 1.26 -15.29
CA ASP A 25 7.74 0.16 -14.63
C ASP A 25 6.69 -0.87 -14.22
N LYS A 26 6.68 -1.98 -14.97
CA LYS A 26 5.66 -3.01 -14.82
C LYS A 26 5.95 -3.70 -13.50
N MET A 27 4.99 -3.70 -12.58
CA MET A 27 5.08 -4.46 -11.34
C MET A 27 4.80 -5.93 -11.64
N ILE A 28 5.82 -6.65 -12.13
CA ILE A 28 5.73 -8.01 -12.67
C ILE A 28 5.10 -9.00 -11.67
N TYR A 29 5.54 -8.98 -10.41
CA TYR A 29 5.04 -9.84 -9.34
C TYR A 29 3.63 -9.45 -8.90
N VAL A 30 3.30 -8.16 -8.87
CA VAL A 30 1.90 -7.73 -8.60
C VAL A 30 0.98 -8.23 -9.70
N GLU A 31 1.34 -8.07 -10.97
CA GLU A 31 0.56 -8.59 -12.10
C GLU A 31 0.38 -10.11 -12.03
N ARG A 32 1.44 -10.84 -11.64
CA ARG A 32 1.36 -12.28 -11.42
C ARG A 32 0.42 -12.65 -10.28
N LEU A 33 0.50 -11.96 -9.14
CA LEU A 33 -0.39 -12.17 -7.99
C LEU A 33 -1.85 -11.94 -8.38
N LEU A 34 -2.12 -10.84 -9.07
CA LEU A 34 -3.46 -10.50 -9.57
C LEU A 34 -3.95 -11.50 -10.63
N ALA A 35 -3.07 -12.26 -11.28
CA ALA A 35 -3.42 -13.31 -12.23
C ALA A 35 -3.74 -14.66 -11.56
N LEU A 36 -3.33 -14.88 -10.30
CA LEU A 36 -3.56 -16.15 -9.61
C LEU A 36 -5.05 -16.37 -9.30
N PRO A 37 -5.64 -17.51 -9.71
CA PRO A 37 -7.02 -17.86 -9.38
C PRO A 37 -7.26 -17.96 -7.86
N GLU A 38 -6.31 -18.51 -7.09
CA GLU A 38 -6.42 -18.63 -5.63
C GLU A 38 -6.55 -17.24 -4.99
N TYR A 39 -5.67 -16.30 -5.34
CA TYR A 39 -5.74 -14.92 -4.83
C TYR A 39 -7.09 -14.25 -5.12
N ARG A 40 -7.59 -14.37 -6.36
CA ARG A 40 -8.90 -13.82 -6.74
C ARG A 40 -10.05 -14.48 -5.97
N SER A 41 -9.97 -15.78 -5.73
CA SER A 41 -10.97 -16.51 -4.95
C SER A 41 -11.02 -16.01 -3.52
N LEU A 42 -9.85 -15.89 -2.88
CA LEU A 42 -9.73 -15.38 -1.50
C LEU A 42 -10.28 -13.96 -1.36
N GLN A 43 -9.98 -13.07 -2.31
CA GLN A 43 -10.51 -11.71 -2.32
C GLN A 43 -12.04 -11.67 -2.43
N LYS A 44 -12.62 -12.49 -3.32
CA LYS A 44 -14.09 -12.63 -3.44
C LYS A 44 -14.71 -13.19 -2.17
N GLU A 45 -14.03 -14.12 -1.53
CA GLU A 45 -14.50 -14.75 -0.31
C GLU A 45 -14.53 -13.76 0.86
N ILE A 46 -13.52 -12.90 0.99
CA ILE A 46 -13.55 -11.78 1.95
C ILE A 46 -14.77 -10.88 1.67
N GLU A 47 -14.98 -10.49 0.41
CA GLU A 47 -16.12 -9.64 0.04
C GLU A 47 -17.47 -10.26 0.40
N ILE A 48 -17.64 -11.57 0.17
CA ILE A 48 -18.86 -12.31 0.53
C ILE A 48 -19.03 -12.38 2.05
N LEU A 49 -17.96 -12.73 2.78
CA LEU A 49 -18.00 -12.87 4.25
C LEU A 49 -18.24 -11.53 4.95
N GLU A 50 -17.94 -10.41 4.29
CA GLU A 50 -18.14 -9.05 4.80
C GLU A 50 -19.35 -8.33 4.21
N ALA A 51 -20.21 -9.01 3.45
CA ALA A 51 -21.35 -8.39 2.76
C ALA A 51 -22.29 -7.62 3.70
N ASP A 52 -22.54 -8.18 4.90
CA ASP A 52 -23.39 -7.59 5.95
C ASP A 52 -22.58 -6.87 7.04
N ARG A 53 -21.26 -6.74 6.87
CA ARG A 53 -20.39 -6.08 7.83
C ARG A 53 -20.66 -4.58 7.84
N ILE A 54 -21.01 -4.05 9.02
CA ILE A 54 -21.24 -2.62 9.26
C ILE A 54 -19.96 -1.83 9.57
N TYR A 55 -18.89 -2.51 9.96
CA TYR A 55 -17.57 -1.92 10.22
C TYR A 55 -16.72 -1.87 8.94
N CYS A 56 -15.51 -1.28 9.02
CA CYS A 56 -14.54 -1.26 7.92
C CYS A 56 -14.39 -2.66 7.32
N ARG A 57 -14.63 -2.74 6.00
CA ARG A 57 -14.47 -3.95 5.18
C ARG A 57 -13.05 -3.98 4.61
N HIS A 58 -12.57 -5.17 4.31
CA HIS A 58 -11.21 -5.47 3.86
C HIS A 58 -11.20 -6.09 2.45
N ALA A 59 -12.26 -5.86 1.67
CA ALA A 59 -12.29 -6.21 0.25
C ALA A 59 -11.18 -5.50 -0.55
N PHE A 60 -10.97 -5.92 -1.79
CA PHE A 60 -9.87 -5.46 -2.66
C PHE A 60 -9.69 -3.93 -2.73
N SER A 61 -10.78 -3.15 -2.67
CA SER A 61 -10.70 -1.68 -2.64
C SER A 61 -9.91 -1.15 -1.45
N HIS A 62 -10.14 -1.72 -0.25
CA HIS A 62 -9.38 -1.38 0.96
C HIS A 62 -7.89 -1.66 0.76
N SER A 63 -7.55 -2.88 0.30
CA SER A 63 -6.15 -3.23 0.03
C SER A 63 -5.48 -2.27 -0.96
N LEU A 64 -6.18 -1.84 -2.01
CA LEU A 64 -5.64 -0.87 -2.97
C LEU A 64 -5.44 0.53 -2.37
N ASP A 65 -6.35 0.98 -1.50
CA ASP A 65 -6.20 2.25 -0.80
C ASP A 65 -4.97 2.21 0.13
N VAL A 66 -4.77 1.11 0.85
CA VAL A 66 -3.55 0.87 1.64
C VAL A 66 -2.30 0.93 0.77
N CYS A 67 -2.26 0.24 -0.38
CA CYS A 67 -1.10 0.28 -1.29
C CYS A 67 -0.79 1.69 -1.79
N ARG A 68 -1.83 2.45 -2.16
CA ARG A 68 -1.67 3.79 -2.74
C ARG A 68 -1.22 4.81 -1.71
N ILE A 69 -1.83 4.79 -0.53
CA ILE A 69 -1.45 5.67 0.59
C ILE A 69 -0.01 5.35 1.02
N ALA A 70 0.33 4.06 1.21
CA ALA A 70 1.69 3.65 1.59
C ALA A 70 2.74 4.12 0.57
N TRP A 71 2.42 4.05 -0.73
CA TRP A 71 3.30 4.54 -1.78
C TRP A 71 3.47 6.06 -1.75
N ILE A 72 2.40 6.82 -1.50
CA ILE A 72 2.46 8.28 -1.35
C ILE A 72 3.33 8.65 -0.14
N LEU A 73 3.08 8.04 1.02
CA LEU A 73 3.87 8.28 2.23
C LEU A 73 5.36 8.00 2.02
N PHE A 74 5.68 6.90 1.33
CA PHE A 74 7.06 6.58 0.96
C PHE A 74 7.68 7.68 0.09
N LEU A 75 6.98 8.13 -0.95
CA LEU A 75 7.46 9.17 -1.85
C LEU A 75 7.64 10.52 -1.15
N GLU A 76 6.70 10.94 -0.30
CA GLU A 76 6.81 12.16 0.49
C GLU A 76 8.07 12.15 1.36
N ASP A 77 8.33 11.03 2.04
CA ASP A 77 9.54 10.82 2.82
C ASP A 77 10.83 10.91 1.98
N GLN A 78 10.80 10.45 0.72
CA GLN A 78 11.93 10.57 -0.20
C GLN A 78 12.19 12.03 -0.60
N THR A 79 11.13 12.83 -0.77
CA THR A 79 11.26 14.22 -1.19
C THR A 79 11.76 15.15 -0.07
N GLN A 80 11.50 14.80 1.19
CA GLN A 80 11.89 15.60 2.36
C GLN A 80 13.33 15.34 2.83
N SER A 81 13.96 14.25 2.38
CA SER A 81 15.34 13.93 2.70
C SER A 81 16.29 14.68 1.74
N GLU A 82 16.81 15.84 2.15
CA GLU A 82 17.84 16.61 1.40
C GLU A 82 19.17 15.85 1.26
N THR A 83 19.39 14.82 2.06
CA THR A 83 20.52 13.89 1.91
C THR A 83 20.20 12.85 0.86
N GLU A 84 21.08 12.76 -0.14
CA GLU A 84 21.10 11.88 -1.30
C GLU A 84 20.38 10.53 -1.12
N MET A 85 19.82 10.04 -2.22
CA MET A 85 19.39 8.63 -2.45
C MET A 85 20.52 7.58 -2.26
N GLY A 86 21.55 7.92 -1.48
CA GLY A 86 22.69 7.08 -1.15
C GLY A 86 22.27 5.92 -0.27
N ALA A 87 22.55 4.71 -0.77
CA ALA A 87 22.43 3.42 -0.11
C ALA A 87 20.99 2.95 0.23
N GLN A 88 19.99 3.26 -0.61
CA GLN A 88 18.79 2.43 -0.58
C GLN A 88 19.12 1.02 -1.10
N GLN A 89 18.84 0.02 -0.26
CA GLN A 89 19.00 -1.40 -0.59
C GLN A 89 18.18 -1.82 -1.83
N PHE A 90 17.10 -1.09 -2.13
CA PHE A 90 16.15 -1.38 -3.20
C PHE A 90 15.89 -0.14 -4.03
N THR A 91 15.67 -0.32 -5.33
CA THR A 91 15.25 0.74 -6.25
C THR A 91 13.82 1.21 -5.96
N LEU A 92 13.42 2.36 -6.52
CA LEU A 92 12.06 2.89 -6.39
C LEU A 92 10.99 1.91 -6.92
N SER A 93 11.28 1.21 -8.02
CA SER A 93 10.34 0.23 -8.60
C SER A 93 10.18 -0.99 -7.68
N GLU A 94 11.27 -1.48 -7.10
CA GLU A 94 11.23 -2.58 -6.13
C GLU A 94 10.49 -2.18 -4.84
N TRP A 95 10.69 -0.95 -4.35
CA TRP A 95 9.91 -0.43 -3.22
C TRP A 95 8.42 -0.37 -3.52
N LYS A 96 8.04 0.18 -4.67
CA LYS A 96 6.64 0.25 -5.10
C LYS A 96 6.03 -1.14 -5.15
N GLU A 97 6.74 -2.09 -5.74
CA GLU A 97 6.25 -3.44 -5.90
C GLU A 97 6.12 -4.20 -4.56
N ARG A 98 7.09 -4.03 -3.66
CA ARG A 98 7.02 -4.57 -2.29
C ARG A 98 5.86 -3.98 -1.49
N ILE A 99 5.61 -2.67 -1.59
CA ILE A 99 4.44 -2.01 -0.98
C ILE A 99 3.14 -2.61 -1.52
N TYR A 100 3.02 -2.76 -2.84
CA TYR A 100 1.82 -3.30 -3.45
C TYR A 100 1.59 -4.76 -3.08
N LEU A 101 2.61 -5.62 -3.14
CA LEU A 101 2.49 -7.01 -2.70
C LEU A 101 2.05 -7.10 -1.24
N THR A 102 2.65 -6.31 -0.36
CA THR A 102 2.33 -6.33 1.08
C THR A 102 0.91 -5.86 1.34
N GLY A 103 0.50 -4.71 0.78
CA GLY A 103 -0.86 -4.19 0.98
C GLY A 103 -1.94 -5.08 0.35
N LEU A 104 -1.67 -5.75 -0.77
CA LEU A 104 -2.61 -6.70 -1.38
C LEU A 104 -2.77 -8.01 -0.57
N LEU A 105 -1.81 -8.34 0.29
CA LEU A 105 -1.77 -9.56 1.08
C LEU A 105 -2.09 -9.36 2.57
N HIS A 106 -2.03 -8.12 3.10
CA HIS A 106 -2.03 -7.87 4.55
C HIS A 106 -3.26 -8.44 5.30
N ASP A 107 -4.43 -8.43 4.69
CA ASP A 107 -5.67 -8.97 5.27
C ASP A 107 -6.12 -10.30 4.62
N ILE A 108 -5.29 -10.97 3.82
CA ILE A 108 -5.69 -12.19 3.10
C ILE A 108 -6.10 -13.33 4.03
N GLY A 109 -5.57 -13.35 5.25
CA GLY A 109 -5.92 -14.33 6.28
C GLY A 109 -7.30 -14.14 6.90
N ARG A 110 -8.04 -13.07 6.56
CA ARG A 110 -9.40 -12.83 7.06
C ARG A 110 -10.36 -13.96 6.71
N VAL A 111 -10.18 -14.62 5.55
CA VAL A 111 -10.97 -15.80 5.17
C VAL A 111 -10.93 -16.87 6.26
N ALA A 112 -9.72 -17.30 6.65
CA ALA A 112 -9.54 -18.28 7.71
C ALA A 112 -10.05 -17.77 9.07
N GLN A 113 -9.86 -16.48 9.38
CA GLN A 113 -10.41 -15.92 10.61
C GLN A 113 -11.94 -16.07 10.69
N TYR A 114 -12.65 -15.81 9.59
CA TYR A 114 -14.10 -15.94 9.57
C TYR A 114 -14.56 -17.40 9.59
N GLN A 115 -13.83 -18.29 8.93
CA GLN A 115 -14.24 -19.68 8.77
C GLN A 115 -13.87 -20.59 9.94
N THR A 116 -12.70 -20.38 10.53
CA THR A 116 -12.12 -21.29 11.52
C THR A 116 -11.78 -20.61 12.84
N GLY A 117 -11.89 -19.28 12.92
CA GLY A 117 -11.48 -18.50 14.09
C GLY A 117 -9.96 -18.33 14.23
N GLU A 118 -9.17 -18.78 13.27
CA GLU A 118 -7.72 -18.61 13.26
C GLU A 118 -7.33 -17.13 13.27
N HIS A 119 -6.22 -16.77 13.92
CA HIS A 119 -5.73 -15.40 13.86
C HIS A 119 -5.28 -15.06 12.44
N HIS A 120 -5.95 -14.08 11.80
CA HIS A 120 -5.71 -13.72 10.41
C HIS A 120 -4.24 -13.41 10.07
N GLY A 121 -3.42 -12.92 11.02
CA GLY A 121 -1.97 -12.74 10.77
C GLY A 121 -1.24 -14.05 10.49
N GLU A 122 -1.48 -15.12 11.27
CA GLU A 122 -0.80 -16.41 11.06
C GLU A 122 -1.34 -17.10 9.81
N ALA A 123 -2.65 -17.08 9.62
CA ALA A 123 -3.27 -17.59 8.39
C ALA A 123 -2.76 -16.83 7.15
N GLY A 124 -2.69 -15.50 7.25
CA GLY A 124 -2.24 -14.59 6.21
C GLY A 124 -0.78 -14.86 5.84
N ARG A 125 0.11 -15.05 6.82
CA ARG A 125 1.52 -15.42 6.59
C ARG A 125 1.61 -16.71 5.79
N ARG A 126 0.92 -17.76 6.22
CA ARG A 126 0.94 -19.09 5.57
C ARG A 126 0.36 -19.06 4.15
N VAL A 127 -0.70 -18.31 3.91
CA VAL A 127 -1.27 -18.13 2.56
C VAL A 127 -0.33 -17.32 1.67
N SER A 128 0.17 -16.19 2.20
CA SER A 128 1.09 -15.31 1.48
C SER A 128 2.39 -15.99 1.09
N GLU A 129 2.92 -16.87 1.94
CA GLU A 129 4.14 -17.63 1.65
C GLU A 129 3.99 -18.45 0.37
N ARG A 130 2.89 -19.21 0.26
CA ARG A 130 2.58 -20.00 -0.95
C ARG A 130 2.37 -19.12 -2.18
N LEU A 131 1.58 -18.04 -2.06
CA LEU A 131 1.29 -17.16 -3.19
C LEU A 131 2.55 -16.45 -3.68
N LEU A 132 3.41 -15.99 -2.77
CA LEU A 132 4.69 -15.33 -3.11
C LEU A 132 5.67 -16.30 -3.78
N GLU A 133 5.67 -17.57 -3.37
CA GLU A 133 6.44 -18.64 -4.05
C GLU A 133 5.93 -18.89 -5.46
N GLU A 134 4.62 -19.02 -5.63
CA GLU A 134 4.00 -19.30 -6.93
C GLU A 134 4.26 -18.20 -7.97
N ILE A 135 4.23 -16.93 -7.56
CA ILE A 135 4.55 -15.80 -8.46
C ILE A 135 6.07 -15.63 -8.70
N GLY A 136 6.91 -16.41 -8.01
CA GLY A 136 8.36 -16.35 -8.08
C GLY A 136 8.95 -15.09 -7.46
N CYS A 137 8.37 -14.58 -6.37
CA CYS A 137 8.85 -13.39 -5.68
C CYS A 137 10.25 -13.64 -5.07
N PRO A 138 11.22 -12.70 -5.19
CA PRO A 138 12.57 -12.89 -4.66
C PRO A 138 12.59 -13.12 -3.15
N ASP A 139 13.40 -14.08 -2.70
CA ASP A 139 13.54 -14.46 -1.29
C ASP A 139 13.89 -13.28 -0.39
N SER A 140 14.71 -12.36 -0.90
CA SER A 140 15.09 -11.12 -0.20
C SER A 140 13.91 -10.20 0.10
N TRP A 141 12.80 -10.31 -0.64
CA TRP A 141 11.57 -9.55 -0.40
C TRP A 141 10.58 -10.35 0.45
N ARG A 142 10.46 -11.65 0.17
CA ARG A 142 9.46 -12.53 0.81
C ARG A 142 9.53 -12.46 2.34
N ALA A 143 10.72 -12.52 2.93
CA ALA A 143 10.87 -12.52 4.39
C ALA A 143 10.25 -11.28 5.06
N GLU A 144 10.47 -10.08 4.51
CA GLU A 144 9.94 -8.85 5.08
C GLU A 144 8.43 -8.70 4.81
N ILE A 145 7.96 -9.08 3.61
CA ILE A 145 6.52 -9.08 3.28
C ILE A 145 5.78 -10.00 4.26
N LEU A 146 6.27 -11.23 4.46
CA LEU A 146 5.67 -12.21 5.36
C LEU A 146 5.69 -11.74 6.81
N PHE A 147 6.77 -11.07 7.24
CA PHE A 147 6.84 -10.46 8.56
C PHE A 147 5.75 -9.40 8.75
N VAL A 148 5.57 -8.50 7.77
CA VAL A 148 4.53 -7.46 7.84
C VAL A 148 3.11 -8.05 7.81
N VAL A 149 2.85 -9.05 6.97
CA VAL A 149 1.53 -9.73 6.91
C VAL A 149 1.22 -10.48 8.21
N ALA A 150 2.23 -11.09 8.84
CA ALA A 150 2.05 -11.81 10.10
C ALA A 150 1.73 -10.86 11.27
N LEU A 151 2.24 -9.64 11.22
CA LEU A 151 2.01 -8.63 12.23
C LEU A 151 0.61 -8.03 12.08
N HIS A 152 -0.25 -8.31 13.06
CA HIS A 152 -1.50 -7.58 13.21
C HIS A 152 -1.21 -6.23 13.88
N PHE A 153 -1.22 -5.17 13.09
CA PHE A 153 -1.09 -3.81 13.59
C PHE A 153 -2.33 -3.45 14.43
N GLY A 154 -2.14 -3.44 15.75
CA GLY A 154 -3.15 -3.12 16.76
C GLY A 154 -2.50 -2.68 18.07
N ARG A 155 -3.31 -2.49 19.13
CA ARG A 155 -2.91 -1.96 20.46
C ARG A 155 -1.76 -2.73 21.16
N ASP A 156 -1.36 -3.89 20.66
CA ASP A 156 -0.38 -4.78 21.30
C ASP A 156 1.09 -4.52 20.90
N GLY A 157 1.42 -3.33 20.39
CA GLY A 157 2.73 -2.72 20.68
C GLY A 157 3.94 -3.16 19.83
N GLY A 158 3.74 -3.67 18.62
CA GLY A 158 4.84 -3.78 17.66
C GLY A 158 5.24 -2.40 17.11
N ARG A 159 6.22 -1.72 17.72
CA ARG A 159 6.78 -0.50 17.11
C ARG A 159 7.57 -0.89 15.87
N MET A 160 7.05 -0.53 14.71
CA MET A 160 7.81 -0.70 13.48
C MET A 160 8.94 0.33 13.42
N ARG A 161 10.07 -0.05 12.80
CA ARG A 161 11.11 0.93 12.50
C ARG A 161 10.51 2.02 11.61
N PRO A 162 10.62 3.31 11.97
CA PRO A 162 10.15 4.40 11.11
C PRO A 162 10.72 4.28 9.70
N LYS A 163 9.90 4.60 8.70
CA LYS A 163 10.30 4.55 7.28
C LYS A 163 10.72 3.15 6.80
N SER A 164 10.14 2.10 7.37
CA SER A 164 10.26 0.72 6.86
C SER A 164 8.98 0.31 6.13
N LEU A 165 9.01 -0.81 5.41
CA LEU A 165 7.86 -1.34 4.67
C LEU A 165 6.63 -1.48 5.57
N GLY A 166 6.81 -2.06 6.76
CA GLY A 166 5.72 -2.25 7.71
C GLY A 166 5.17 -0.96 8.30
N ASP A 167 5.98 0.10 8.41
CA ASP A 167 5.57 1.39 8.96
C ASP A 167 4.62 2.09 7.99
N TYR A 168 4.99 2.08 6.69
CA TYR A 168 4.13 2.59 5.63
C TYR A 168 2.81 1.83 5.53
N ILE A 169 2.84 0.49 5.60
CA ILE A 169 1.62 -0.33 5.53
C ILE A 169 0.73 -0.11 6.75
N CYS A 170 1.29 -0.06 7.96
CA CYS A 170 0.54 0.19 9.20
C CYS A 170 -0.15 1.56 9.17
N ARG A 171 0.59 2.62 8.79
CA ARG A 171 0.02 3.97 8.68
C ARG A 171 -1.05 4.01 7.60
N ALA A 172 -0.80 3.39 6.45
CA ALA A 172 -1.76 3.37 5.35
C ALA A 172 -3.05 2.58 5.65
N ASP A 173 -2.97 1.42 6.33
CA ASP A 173 -4.16 0.70 6.80
C ASP A 173 -5.00 1.55 7.74
N HIS A 174 -4.34 2.28 8.63
CA HIS A 174 -5.04 3.20 9.52
C HIS A 174 -5.69 4.36 8.75
N MET A 175 -4.91 5.08 7.93
CA MET A 175 -5.33 6.28 7.19
C MET A 175 -6.40 5.99 6.13
N SER A 176 -6.46 4.78 5.58
CA SER A 176 -7.46 4.39 4.58
C SER A 176 -8.91 4.41 5.10
N ARG A 177 -9.10 4.48 6.43
CA ARG A 177 -10.42 4.40 7.07
C ARG A 177 -11.07 5.78 7.14
N ASN A 178 -12.18 5.96 6.43
CA ASN A 178 -12.91 7.23 6.38
C ASN A 178 -13.86 7.43 7.58
N CYS A 179 -13.34 7.51 8.82
CA CYS A 179 -14.17 7.55 10.03
C CYS A 179 -15.12 8.76 10.06
N PHE A 180 -14.76 9.88 9.42
CA PHE A 180 -15.60 11.08 9.28
C PHE A 180 -16.91 10.87 8.49
N LEU A 181 -17.05 9.76 7.75
CA LEU A 181 -18.29 9.36 7.04
C LEU A 181 -18.78 7.96 7.48
N CYS A 182 -18.29 7.44 8.62
CA CYS A 182 -18.61 6.08 9.05
C CYS A 182 -19.95 6.03 9.81
N GLY A 183 -20.95 5.36 9.23
CA GLY A 183 -22.26 5.13 9.87
C GLY A 183 -22.22 4.25 11.12
N ALA A 184 -21.12 3.51 11.35
CA ALA A 184 -20.89 2.67 12.54
C ALA A 184 -19.89 3.30 13.53
N SER A 185 -19.66 4.61 13.45
CA SER A 185 -18.64 5.29 14.27
C SER A 185 -18.91 5.14 15.78
N GLU A 186 -20.16 5.23 16.22
CA GLU A 186 -20.54 5.18 17.64
C GLU A 186 -20.22 3.82 18.30
N THR A 187 -20.30 2.73 17.53
CA THR A 187 -20.03 1.37 18.02
C THR A 187 -18.65 0.85 17.62
N CYS A 188 -17.79 1.73 17.10
CA CYS A 188 -16.44 1.38 16.68
C CYS A 188 -15.55 1.05 17.88
N LYS A 189 -14.66 0.07 17.70
CA LYS A 189 -13.67 -0.33 18.72
C LYS A 189 -12.58 0.72 18.98
N TRP A 190 -12.36 1.63 18.03
CA TRP A 190 -11.35 2.69 18.13
C TRP A 190 -11.89 3.84 18.96
N ASN A 191 -11.04 4.40 19.81
CA ASN A 191 -11.38 5.58 20.59
C ASN A 191 -11.46 6.83 19.68
N GLU A 192 -11.91 7.96 20.23
CA GLU A 192 -12.13 9.19 19.46
C GLU A 192 -10.85 9.83 18.90
N GLU A 193 -9.69 9.51 19.46
CA GLU A 193 -8.37 9.99 19.02
C GLU A 193 -7.78 9.11 17.91
N GLU A 194 -8.13 7.81 17.91
CA GLU A 194 -7.75 6.83 16.87
C GLU A 194 -8.61 6.97 15.59
N LYS A 195 -9.71 7.75 15.59
CA LYS A 195 -10.61 7.87 14.44
C LYS A 195 -10.17 8.98 13.49
N ASN A 196 -10.02 8.67 12.21
CA ASN A 196 -9.75 9.66 11.16
C ASN A 196 -10.98 10.55 10.92
N LYS A 197 -11.02 11.71 11.59
CA LYS A 197 -12.10 12.70 11.48
C LYS A 197 -11.89 13.74 10.38
N THR A 198 -10.76 13.67 9.69
CA THR A 198 -10.33 14.55 8.61
C THR A 198 -9.48 13.75 7.63
N ILE A 199 -9.28 14.29 6.43
CA ILE A 199 -8.39 13.73 5.39
C ILE A 199 -6.96 14.26 5.54
N THR A 200 -6.81 15.46 6.13
CA THR A 200 -5.51 16.11 6.33
C THR A 200 -5.09 15.97 7.80
N GLU A 201 -3.83 15.65 8.04
CA GLU A 201 -3.17 15.86 9.34
C GLU A 201 -2.89 17.36 9.58
#